data_AF-X8HP88-F1
#
_entry.id   AF-X8HP88-F1
#
_cell.length_a   1.000
_cell.length_b   1.000
_cell.length_c   1.000
_cell.angle_alpha   90.00
_cell.angle_beta   90.00
_cell.angle_gamma   90.00
#
_symmetry.space_group_name_H-M   'P 1'
#
loop_
_entity.id
_entity.type
_entity.pdbx_description
1 polymer ?
#
loop_
_entity_poly.entity_id
_entity_poly.type
_entity_poly.pdbx_seq_one_letter_code
_entity_poly.pdbx_strand_id
1 'polypeptide(L)' 'MIQSFDKKLYGNVSDKLYTLVEVPKEEKESRYFGVKEEVKKEKKKYIPPLEHPWKKKSFEKYLEKQQKAKGKGECIE' A
#
# COMPACT_ATOMS: atom_id res chain seq x y z
N MET A 1 31.25 33.50 27.92
CA MET A 1 29.98 32.76 28.13
C MET A 1 29.79 32.56 29.61
N ILE A 2 28.56 32.66 30.10
CA ILE A 2 28.22 32.51 31.51
C ILE A 2 27.28 31.30 31.63
N GLN A 3 27.56 30.39 32.56
CA GLN A 3 26.67 29.27 32.89
C GLN A 3 26.10 29.51 34.28
N SER A 4 24.77 29.46 34.42
CA SER A 4 24.13 29.55 35.74
C SER A 4 24.15 28.21 36.46
N PHE A 5 23.85 28.24 37.77
CA PHE A 5 23.67 27.03 38.57
C PHE A 5 22.59 26.09 37.98
N ASP A 6 21.55 26.65 37.37
CA ASP A 6 20.49 25.91 36.67
C ASP A 6 20.91 25.35 35.29
N LYS A 7 22.21 25.37 34.95
CA LYS A 7 22.77 24.95 33.65
C LYS A 7 22.29 25.76 32.44
N LYS A 8 21.64 26.91 32.64
CA LYS A 8 21.29 27.82 31.54
C LYS A 8 22.54 28.54 31.06
N LEU A 9 22.64 28.75 29.75
CA LEU A 9 23.79 29.35 29.10
C LEU A 9 23.46 30.77 28.65
N TYR A 10 24.36 31.72 28.91
CA TYR A 10 24.18 33.13 28.59
C TYR A 10 25.39 33.70 27.83
N GLY A 11 25.09 34.59 26.88
CA GLY A 11 26.06 35.35 26.10
C GLY A 11 25.88 36.84 26.36
N ASN A 12 26.97 37.57 26.57
CA ASN A 12 26.96 39.03 26.59
C ASN A 12 27.51 39.53 25.26
N VAL A 13 26.74 40.37 24.56
CA VAL A 13 27.16 41.03 23.32
C VAL A 13 26.73 42.49 23.41
N SER A 14 27.69 43.41 23.34
CA SER A 14 27.46 44.86 23.39
C SER A 14 26.56 45.28 24.56
N ASP A 15 26.93 44.85 25.77
CA ASP A 15 26.24 45.12 27.05
C ASP A 15 24.81 44.57 27.16
N LYS A 16 24.39 43.76 26.19
CA LYS A 16 23.11 43.06 26.23
C LYS A 16 23.33 41.59 26.56
N LEU A 17 22.53 41.09 27.50
CA LEU A 17 22.53 39.70 27.93
C LEU A 17 21.51 38.90 27.12
N TYR A 18 21.96 37.82 26.50
CA TYR A 18 21.14 36.90 25.74
C TYR A 18 21.18 35.50 26.34
N THR A 19 20.05 34.80 26.27
CA THR A 19 19.99 33.37 26.57
C THR A 19 20.43 32.58 25.34
N LEU A 20 21.37 31.64 25.52
CA LEU A 20 21.86 30.78 24.46
C LEU A 20 21.13 29.44 24.51
N VAL A 21 20.64 29.00 23.36
CA VAL A 21 20.00 27.70 23.17
C VAL A 21 20.96 26.78 22.42
N GLU A 22 21.17 25.57 22.93
CA GLU A 22 22.01 24.58 22.24
C GLU A 22 21.34 24.13 20.94
N VAL A 23 22.05 24.26 19.83
CA VAL A 23 21.59 23.78 18.53
C VAL A 23 22.11 22.35 18.35
N PRO A 24 21.23 21.37 18.09
CA PRO A 24 21.67 20.00 17.85
C PRO A 24 22.56 19.92 16.61
N LYS A 25 23.56 19.04 16.64
CA LYS A 25 24.55 18.90 15.55
C LYS A 25 23.94 18.39 14.25
N GLU A 26 22.88 17.61 14.34
CA GLU A 26 22.19 17.00 13.21
C GLU A 26 20.68 17.13 13.36
N GLU A 27 20.01 17.36 12.23
CA GLU A 27 18.55 17.39 12.14
C GLU A 27 18.05 15.97 11.87
N LYS A 28 17.07 15.47 12.65
CA LYS A 28 16.62 14.07 12.59
C LYS A 28 16.03 13.68 11.23
N GLU A 29 15.35 14.61 10.57
CA GLU A 29 14.76 14.41 9.26
C GLU A 29 15.11 15.64 8.40
N SER A 30 15.45 15.42 7.14
CA SER A 30 15.73 16.53 6.23
C SER A 30 14.46 17.34 6.00
N ARG A 31 14.53 18.65 6.23
CA ARG A 31 13.43 19.58 5.98
C ARG A 31 12.86 19.53 4.56
N TYR A 32 13.68 19.12 3.58
CA TYR A 32 13.31 19.09 2.16
C TYR A 32 13.22 17.67 1.58
N PHE A 33 13.95 16.71 2.16
CA PHE A 33 14.04 15.34 1.62
C PHE A 33 13.35 14.29 2.50
N GLY A 34 12.69 14.69 3.59
CA GLY A 34 11.99 13.82 4.54
C GLY A 34 10.52 13.53 4.20
N VAL A 35 10.14 13.41 2.93
CA VAL A 35 8.76 13.03 2.57
C VAL A 35 8.60 11.53 2.85
N LYS A 36 7.91 11.18 3.94
CA LYS A 36 7.37 9.82 4.11
C LYS A 36 6.39 9.59 2.97
N GLU A 37 6.78 8.76 2.00
CA GLU A 37 5.90 8.35 0.92
C GLU A 37 4.61 7.81 1.53
N GLU A 38 3.48 8.44 1.19
CA GLU A 38 2.17 7.93 1.58
C GLU A 38 2.04 6.51 1.03
N VAL A 39 1.87 5.54 1.93
CA VAL A 39 1.73 4.13 1.57
C VAL A 39 0.49 3.99 0.69
N LYS A 40 0.68 4.01 -0.63
CA LYS A 40 -0.39 3.87 -1.61
C LYS A 40 -0.98 2.48 -1.45
N LYS A 41 -2.19 2.41 -0.91
CA LYS A 41 -2.95 1.16 -0.81
C LYS A 41 -3.12 0.59 -2.22
N GLU A 42 -2.62 -0.63 -2.43
CA GLU A 42 -2.72 -1.32 -3.72
C GLU A 42 -4.18 -1.47 -4.13
N LYS A 43 -4.52 -1.03 -5.35
CA LYS A 43 -5.86 -1.22 -5.91
C LYS A 43 -6.08 -2.70 -6.18
N LYS A 44 -7.21 -3.26 -5.71
CA LYS A 44 -7.59 -4.64 -6.00
C LYS A 44 -7.66 -4.84 -7.52
N LYS A 45 -6.99 -5.89 -8.03
CA LYS A 45 -7.05 -6.28 -9.44
C LYS A 45 -8.46 -6.74 -9.79
N TYR A 46 -9.04 -6.22 -10.87
CA TYR A 46 -10.37 -6.62 -11.33
C TYR A 46 -10.33 -8.05 -11.88
N ILE A 47 -11.22 -8.91 -11.38
CA ILE A 47 -11.44 -10.26 -11.91
C ILE A 47 -12.77 -10.24 -12.66
N PRO A 48 -12.79 -10.55 -13.97
CA PRO A 48 -14.02 -10.56 -14.74
C PRO A 48 -14.98 -11.67 -14.29
N PRO A 49 -16.30 -11.49 -14.48
CA PRO A 49 -17.28 -12.52 -14.18
C PRO A 49 -17.03 -13.77 -15.03
N LEU A 50 -17.16 -14.95 -14.40
CA LEU A 50 -16.99 -16.25 -15.06
C LEU A 50 -18.13 -16.60 -16.03
N GLU A 51 -19.19 -15.81 -16.03
CA GLU A 51 -20.39 -16.01 -16.83
C GLU A 51 -20.20 -15.43 -18.24
N HIS A 52 -19.49 -16.18 -19.08
CA HIS A 52 -19.46 -15.89 -20.51
C HIS A 52 -20.63 -16.57 -21.24
N PRO A 53 -21.43 -15.84 -22.05
CA PRO A 53 -22.56 -16.42 -22.79
C PRO A 53 -22.18 -17.59 -23.71
N TRP A 54 -20.95 -17.59 -24.24
CA TRP A 54 -20.47 -18.68 -25.10
C TRP A 54 -20.25 -19.98 -24.33
N LYS A 55 -19.86 -19.90 -23.05
CA LYS A 55 -19.50 -21.08 -22.23
C LYS A 55 -20.75 -21.87 -21.87
N LYS A 56 -21.85 -21.14 -21.61
CA LYS A 56 -23.18 -21.73 -21.41
C LYS A 56 -23.63 -22.49 -22.66
N LYS A 57 -23.60 -21.84 -23.83
CA LYS A 57 -23.98 -22.47 -25.11
C LYS A 57 -23.10 -23.68 -25.46
N SER A 58 -21.79 -23.63 -25.21
CA SER A 58 -20.91 -24.78 -25.45
C SER A 58 -21.21 -25.95 -24.51
N PHE A 59 -21.55 -25.66 -23.25
CA PHE A 59 -21.88 -26.66 -22.26
C PHE A 59 -23.21 -27.36 -22.55
N GLU A 60 -24.24 -26.61 -22.96
CA GLU A 60 -25.53 -27.16 -23.40
C GLU A 60 -25.34 -28.15 -24.57
N LYS A 61 -24.61 -27.76 -25.62
CA LYS A 61 -24.28 -28.65 -26.76
C LYS A 61 -23.51 -29.90 -26.34
N TYR A 62 -22.62 -29.78 -25.36
CA TYR A 62 -21.88 -30.92 -24.81
C TYR A 62 -22.81 -31.90 -24.09
N LEU A 63 -23.75 -31.41 -23.27
CA LEU A 63 -24.74 -32.25 -22.60
C LEU A 63 -25.64 -32.99 -23.60
N GLU A 64 -26.10 -32.32 -24.66
CA GLU A 64 -26.89 -32.96 -25.72
C GLU A 64 -26.11 -34.10 -26.41
N LYS A 65 -24.82 -33.88 -26.67
CA LYS A 65 -23.94 -34.90 -27.28
C LYS A 65 -23.72 -36.08 -26.34
N GLN A 66 -23.55 -35.84 -25.03
CA GLN A 66 -23.41 -36.87 -24.01
C GLN A 66 -24.69 -37.71 -23.86
N GLN A 67 -25.87 -37.08 -23.89
CA GLN A 67 -27.15 -37.79 -23.86
C GLN A 67 -27.34 -38.69 -25.09
N LYS A 68 -27.02 -38.19 -26.28
CA LYS A 68 -27.05 -38.98 -27.53
C LYS A 68 -26.05 -40.13 -27.53
N ALA A 69 -24.93 -39.99 -26.84
CA ALA A 69 -23.94 -41.07 -26.69
C ALA A 69 -24.42 -42.15 -25.71
N LYS A 70 -25.10 -41.76 -24.62
CA LYS A 70 -25.67 -42.70 -23.64
C LYS A 70 -26.85 -43.50 -24.20
N GLY A 71 -27.68 -42.92 -25.06
CA GLY A 71 -28.79 -43.61 -25.73
C GLY A 71 -28.39 -44.60 -26.83
N LYS A 72 -27.10 -44.73 -27.17
CA LYS A 72 -26.58 -45.70 -28.16
C LYS A 72 -26.07 -47.01 -27.54
N GLY A 73 -26.14 -47.15 -26.22
CA GLY A 73 -25.64 -48.32 -25.47
C GLY A 73 -26.70 -49.31 -25.00
N GLU A 74 -27.97 -49.11 -25.33
CA GLU A 74 -29.08 -49.97 -24.88
C GLU A 74 -29.92 -50.36 -26.09
N CYS A 75 -29.56 -51.47 -26.74
CA CYS A 75 -30.36 -52.32 -27.65
C CYS A 75 -29.44 -53.40 -28.26
N ILE A 76 -29.24 -54.49 -27.52
CA ILE A 76 -28.92 -55.82 -28.05
C ILE A 76 -29.47 -56.83 -27.04
N GLU A 77 -30.73 -57.23 -27.25
CA GLU A 77 -31.22 -58.58 -26.95
C GLU A 77 -31.47 -59.29 -28.29
#